data_AF-A0A963SFZ7-F1
#
_entry.id   AF-A0A963SFZ7-F1
#
_cell.length_a   1.000
_cell.length_b   1.000
_cell.length_c   1.000
_cell.angle_alpha   90.00
_cell.angle_beta   90.00
_cell.angle_gamma   90.00
#
_symmetry.space_group_name_H-M   'P 1'
#
loop_
_entity.id
_entity.type
_entity.pdbx_description
1 polymer ?
#
loop_
_entity_poly.entity_id
_entity_poly.type
_entity_poly.pdbx_seq_one_letter_code
_entity_poly.pdbx_strand_id
1 'polypeptide(L)' 'MKPPLILASASPRRRALLAQIGVTPDRIVTSGVDETEHPGELAADVAGRLASEKAASVAAENPGAL' A
#
# COMPACT_ATOMS: atom_id res chain seq x y z
N MET A 1 14.60 -13.44 -12.08
CA MET A 1 13.14 -13.15 -12.12
C MET A 1 12.90 -11.83 -11.41
N LYS A 2 11.92 -11.03 -11.85
CA LYS A 2 11.53 -9.80 -11.16
C LYS A 2 10.59 -10.18 -9.99
N PRO A 3 10.73 -9.57 -8.79
CA PRO A 3 9.77 -9.79 -7.71
C PRO A 3 8.36 -9.34 -8.13
N PRO A 4 7.30 -10.06 -7.75
CA PRO A 4 5.92 -9.67 -8.06
C PRO A 4 5.57 -8.37 -7.35
N LEU A 5 4.97 -7.42 -8.05
CA LEU A 5 4.51 -6.15 -7.51
C LEU A 5 3.13 -6.32 -6.86
N ILE A 6 3.00 -5.93 -5.60
CA ILE A 6 1.73 -5.99 -4.85
C ILE A 6 1.21 -4.59 -4.54
N LEU A 7 -0.04 -4.31 -4.91
CA LEU A 7 -0.75 -3.14 -4.40
C LEU A 7 -1.39 -3.46 -3.05
N ALA A 8 -0.80 -2.92 -1.98
CA ALA A 8 -1.29 -3.02 -0.59
C ALA A 8 -2.53 -2.13 -0.32
N SER A 9 -3.51 -2.10 -1.24
CA SER A 9 -4.73 -1.30 -1.08
C SER A 9 -5.92 -1.87 -1.86
N ALA A 10 -7.07 -1.97 -1.19
CA ALA A 10 -8.35 -2.31 -1.82
C ALA A 10 -8.94 -1.19 -2.71
N SER A 11 -8.35 0.01 -2.71
CA SER A 11 -8.93 1.19 -3.38
C SER A 11 -8.90 1.06 -4.90
N PRO A 12 -10.07 1.04 -5.57
CA PRO A 12 -10.13 1.00 -7.04
C PRO A 12 -9.45 2.22 -7.69
N ARG A 13 -9.47 3.36 -7.00
CA ARG A 13 -8.84 4.61 -7.45
C ARG A 13 -7.32 4.48 -7.51
N ARG A 14 -6.69 3.85 -6.52
CA ARG A 14 -5.22 3.64 -6.52
C ARG A 14 -4.79 2.71 -7.65
N ARG A 15 -5.55 1.66 -7.92
CA ARG A 15 -5.33 0.80 -9.08
C ARG A 15 -5.43 1.57 -10.40
N ALA A 16 -6.43 2.43 -10.53
CA ALA A 16 -6.59 3.27 -11.72
C ALA A 16 -5.42 4.25 -11.91
N LEU A 17 -4.91 4.86 -10.85
CA LEU A 17 -3.74 5.75 -10.91
C LEU A 17 -2.47 5.03 -11.35
N LEU A 18 -2.22 3.82 -10.85
CA LEU A 18 -1.09 2.99 -11.33
C LEU A 18 -1.25 2.66 -12.81
N ALA A 19 -2.46 2.31 -13.25
CA ALA A 19 -2.72 2.01 -14.65
C ALA A 19 -2.47 3.22 -15.58
N GLN A 20 -2.76 4.44 -15.12
CA GLN A 20 -2.49 5.68 -15.89
C GLN A 20 -1.00 5.87 -16.19
N ILE A 21 -0.11 5.39 -15.31
CA ILE A 21 1.34 5.44 -15.51
C ILE A 21 1.91 4.12 -16.09
N GLY A 22 1.06 3.23 -16.59
CA GLY A 22 1.47 1.97 -17.20
C GLY A 22 1.91 0.88 -16.21
N VAL A 23 1.61 1.04 -14.92
CA VAL A 23 1.96 0.06 -13.88
C VAL A 23 0.73 -0.80 -13.57
N THR A 24 0.86 -2.11 -13.74
CA THR A 24 -0.15 -3.09 -13.32
C THR A 24 0.46 -3.94 -12.20
N PRO A 25 -0.12 -3.94 -10.99
CA PRO A 25 0.34 -4.83 -9.93
C PRO A 25 -0.03 -6.27 -10.27
N ASP A 26 0.85 -7.20 -9.95
CA ASP A 26 0.61 -8.64 -10.12
C ASP A 26 -0.47 -9.14 -9.15
N ARG A 27 -0.54 -8.54 -7.95
CA ARG A 27 -1.53 -8.87 -6.92
C ARG A 27 -2.05 -7.61 -6.22
N ILE A 28 -3.28 -7.70 -5.71
CA ILE A 28 -3.87 -6.68 -4.85
C ILE A 28 -4.15 -7.35 -3.51
N VAL A 29 -3.60 -6.78 -2.44
CA VAL A 29 -3.78 -7.28 -1.07
C VAL A 29 -4.25 -6.11 -0.22
N THR A 30 -5.27 -6.34 0.60
CA THR A 30 -5.75 -5.32 1.53
C THR A 30 -4.91 -5.37 2.79
N SER A 31 -4.30 -4.25 3.15
CA SER A 31 -3.62 -4.11 4.45
C SER A 31 -4.66 -4.07 5.58
N GLY A 32 -4.49 -4.89 6.61
CA GLY A 32 -5.34 -4.88 7.81
C GLY A 32 -4.92 -3.83 8.86
N VAL A 33 -4.21 -2.78 8.45
CA VAL A 33 -3.65 -1.74 9.32
C VAL A 33 -4.75 -0.84 9.85
N ASP A 34 -4.64 -0.45 11.13
CA ASP A 34 -5.50 0.56 11.74
C ASP A 34 -5.20 1.95 11.16
N GLU A 35 -6.23 2.56 10.56
CA GLU A 35 -6.11 3.87 9.91
C GLU A 35 -6.43 5.04 10.85
N THR A 36 -6.62 4.77 12.14
CA THR A 36 -6.93 5.80 13.13
C THR A 36 -5.79 6.82 13.23
N GLU A 37 -6.15 8.10 13.15
CA GLU A 37 -5.21 9.21 13.29
C GLU A 37 -4.78 9.37 14.76
N HIS A 38 -3.51 9.67 14.98
CA HIS A 38 -3.04 9.96 16.33
C HIS A 38 -3.32 11.43 16.71
N PRO A 39 -3.59 11.73 18.00
CA PRO A 39 -3.79 13.11 18.43
C PRO A 39 -2.60 14.02 18.09
N GLY A 40 -2.86 15.10 17.36
CA GLY A 40 -1.85 16.07 16.97
C GLY A 40 -1.01 15.68 15.75
N GLU A 41 -1.31 14.56 15.10
CA GLU A 41 -0.64 14.15 13.85
C GLU A 41 -1.08 15.04 12.68
N LEU A 42 -0.14 15.55 11.89
CA LEU A 42 -0.47 16.33 10.70
C LEU A 42 -0.96 15.41 9.59
N ALA A 43 -1.85 15.88 8.72
CA ALA A 43 -2.41 15.06 7.64
C ALA A 43 -1.34 14.42 6.72
N ALA A 44 -0.23 15.13 6.48
CA ALA A 44 0.89 14.58 5.70
C ALA A 44 1.61 13.44 6.43
N ASP A 45 1.76 13.55 7.75
CA ASP A 45 2.41 12.55 8.60
C ASP A 45 1.54 11.29 8.71
N VAL A 46 0.23 11.47 8.94
CA VAL A 46 -0.77 10.38 8.88
C VAL A 46 -0.64 9.63 7.56
N ALA A 47 -0.65 10.35 6.43
CA ALA A 47 -0.61 9.74 5.11
C ALA A 47 0.69 8.94 4.87
N GLY A 48 1.84 9.49 5.28
CA GLY A 48 3.15 8.83 5.14
C GLY A 48 3.29 7.60 6.04
N ARG A 49 2.86 7.72 7.29
CA ARG A 49 2.85 6.61 8.27
C ARG A 49 1.96 5.47 7.79
N LEU A 50 0.70 5.75 7.47
CA LEU A 50 -0.24 4.73 7.01
C LEU A 50 0.24 4.09 5.69
N ALA A 51 0.80 4.85 4.76
CA ALA A 51 1.36 4.26 3.53
C ALA A 51 2.47 3.24 3.85
N SER A 52 3.36 3.58 4.79
CA SER A 52 4.48 2.74 5.21
C SER A 52 4.02 1.49 5.97
N GLU A 53 3.10 1.65 6.92
CA GLU A 53 2.54 0.54 7.71
C GLU A 53 1.80 -0.46 6.82
N LYS A 54 1.00 0.03 5.85
CA LYS A 54 0.27 -0.83 4.91
C LYS A 54 1.21 -1.65 4.04
N ALA A 55 2.27 -1.02 3.52
CA ALA A 55 3.28 -1.72 2.74
C ALA A 55 4.02 -2.76 3.58
N ALA A 56 4.45 -2.39 4.80
CA ALA A 56 5.17 -3.29 5.69
C ALA A 56 4.32 -4.51 6.12
N SER A 57 3.05 -4.29 6.46
CA SER A 57 2.12 -5.37 6.83
C SER A 57 1.97 -6.39 5.71
N VAL A 58 1.78 -5.95 4.46
CA VAL A 58 1.65 -6.86 3.32
C VAL A 58 2.99 -7.53 2.96
N ALA A 59 4.10 -6.81 3.07
CA ALA A 59 5.44 -7.35 2.78
C ALA A 59 5.84 -8.47 3.76
N ALA A 60 5.48 -8.35 5.04
CA ALA A 60 5.75 -9.38 6.05
C ALA A 60 5.09 -10.74 5.71
N GLU A 61 3.92 -10.71 5.07
CA GLU A 61 3.17 -11.91 4.65
C GLU A 61 3.55 -12.39 3.23
N ASN A 62 4.28 -11.58 2.45
CA ASN A 62 4.64 -11.87 1.06
C ASN A 62 6.15 -11.67 0.83
N PRO A 63 7.01 -12.50 1.45
CA PRO A 63 8.45 -12.38 1.31
C PRO A 63 8.89 -12.51 -0.16
N GLY A 64 9.78 -11.63 -0.60
CA GLY A 64 10.28 -11.61 -1.98
C GLY A 64 9.36 -10.93 -3.00
N ALA A 65 8.21 -10.38 -2.57
CA ALA A 65 7.42 -9.45 -3.35
C ALA A 65 7.96 -8.01 -3.23
N LEU A 66 7.61 -7.19 -4.22
CA LEU A 66 7.81 -5.75 -4.21
C LEU A 66 6.50 -5.03 -3.83
#